data_AF-A0AAW4E132-F1
#
_entry.id   AF-A0AAW4E132-F1
#
_cell.length_a   1.000
_cell.length_b   1.000
_cell.length_c   1.000
_cell.angle_alpha   90.00
_cell.angle_beta   90.00
_cell.angle_gamma   90.00
#
_symmetry.space_group_name_H-M   'P 1'
#
loop_
_entity.id
_entity.type
_entity.pdbx_description
1 polymer ?
#
loop_
_entity_poly.entity_id
_entity_poly.type
_entity_poly.pdbx_seq_one_letter_code
_entity_poly.pdbx_strand_id
1 'polypeptide(L)' 'MNEHSNSLLSQILAEQVKQTELLQIQTDLLHRMAEQQVTLIEALADSEQDDQEAELTTYMDGTPILGCS' A
#
# COMPACT_ATOMS: atom_id res chain seq x y z
N MET A 1 -50.12 3.14 6.07
CA MET A 1 -48.97 2.63 6.85
C MET A 1 -47.87 2.00 5.98
N ASN A 2 -48.17 1.50 4.77
CA ASN A 2 -47.21 0.90 3.82
C ASN A 2 -46.26 1.92 3.15
N GLU A 3 -46.76 3.12 2.83
CA GLU A 3 -45.99 4.13 2.07
C GLU A 3 -44.78 4.68 2.83
N HIS A 4 -44.91 4.88 4.15
CA HIS A 4 -43.79 5.31 5.00
C HIS A 4 -42.69 4.24 5.05
N SER A 5 -43.06 2.96 5.17
CA SER A 5 -42.12 1.84 5.15
C SER A 5 -41.39 1.73 3.80
N ASN A 6 -42.10 1.91 2.69
CA ASN A 6 -41.48 1.90 1.35
C ASN A 6 -40.54 3.09 1.14
N SER A 7 -40.89 4.27 1.65
CA SER A 7 -40.02 5.45 1.62
C SER A 7 -38.73 5.22 2.40
N LEU A 8 -38.82 4.66 3.61
CA LEU A 8 -37.65 4.32 4.42
C LEU A 8 -36.77 3.26 3.76
N LEU A 9 -37.37 2.19 3.21
CA LEU A 9 -36.64 1.16 2.45
C LEU A 9 -35.89 1.74 1.25
N SER A 10 -36.52 2.69 0.54
CA SER A 10 -35.89 3.36 -0.60
C SER A 10 -34.69 4.22 -0.18
N GLN A 11 -34.79 4.90 0.97
CA GLN A 11 -33.67 5.67 1.54
C GLN A 11 -32.52 4.76 1.98
N ILE A 12 -32.83 3.64 2.63
CA ILE A 12 -31.82 2.66 3.03
C ILE A 12 -31.11 2.09 1.80
N LEU A 13 -31.85 1.72 0.76
CA LEU A 13 -31.27 1.19 -0.47
C LEU A 13 -30.36 2.23 -1.17
N ALA A 14 -30.80 3.50 -1.23
CA ALA A 14 -29.99 4.57 -1.81
C ALA A 14 -28.67 4.77 -1.05
N GLU A 15 -28.71 4.73 0.29
CA GLU A 15 -27.50 4.84 1.10
C GLU A 15 -26.60 3.60 0.96
N GLN A 16 -27.18 2.39 0.84
CA GLN A 16 -26.41 1.17 0.58
C GLN A 16 -25.68 1.21 -0.76
N VAL A 17 -26.34 1.67 -1.83
CA VAL A 17 -25.71 1.83 -3.15
C VAL A 17 -24.52 2.78 -3.06
N LYS A 18 -24.72 3.94 -2.42
CA LYS A 18 -23.66 4.93 -2.21
C LYS A 18 -22.49 4.36 -1.40
N GLN A 19 -22.75 3.57 -0.37
CA GLN A 19 -21.70 2.90 0.41
C GLN A 19 -20.93 1.88 -0.45
N THR A 20 -21.62 1.12 -1.28
CA THR A 20 -20.97 0.18 -2.21
C THR A 20 -20.09 0.91 -3.23
N GLU A 21 -20.57 2.01 -3.81
CA GLU A 21 -19.77 2.84 -4.73
C GLU A 21 -18.50 3.37 -4.06
N LEU A 22 -18.61 3.84 -2.80
CA LEU A 22 -17.46 4.33 -2.06
C LEU A 22 -16.44 3.23 -1.75
N LEU A 23 -16.91 2.03 -1.39
CA LEU A 23 -16.05 0.86 -1.18
C LEU A 23 -15.35 0.43 -2.48
N GLN A 24 -16.04 0.49 -3.62
CA GLN A 24 -15.45 0.22 -4.93
C GLN A 24 -14.31 1.20 -5.22
N ILE A 25 -14.55 2.51 -5.04
CA ILE A 25 -13.54 3.56 -5.23
C ILE A 25 -12.34 3.35 -4.31
N GLN A 26 -12.58 3.01 -3.03
CA GLN A 26 -11.50 2.75 -2.08
C GLN A 26 -10.66 1.54 -2.50
N THR A 27 -11.30 0.47 -2.97
CA THR A 27 -10.61 -0.73 -3.45
C THR A 27 -9.73 -0.42 -4.66
N ASP A 28 -10.26 0.34 -5.63
CA ASP A 28 -9.52 0.74 -6.82
C ASP A 28 -8.33 1.65 -6.46
N LEU A 29 -8.50 2.56 -5.49
CA LEU A 29 -7.41 3.40 -5.00
C LEU A 29 -6.30 2.57 -4.35
N LEU A 30 -6.66 1.63 -3.47
CA LEU A 30 -5.69 0.77 -2.80
C LEU A 30 -4.92 -0.09 -3.81
N HIS A 31 -5.59 -0.59 -4.85
CA HIS A 31 -4.95 -1.34 -5.92
C HIS A 31 -3.89 -0.49 -6.64
N ARG A 32 -4.25 0.74 -7.04
CA ARG A 32 -3.33 1.67 -7.70
C ARG A 32 -2.14 2.04 -6.80
N MET A 33 -2.37 2.23 -5.50
CA MET A 33 -1.29 2.49 -4.54
C MET A 33 -0.33 1.30 -4.45
N ALA A 34 -0.85 0.06 -4.45
CA ALA A 34 -0.02 -1.13 -4.43
C ALA A 34 0.84 -1.26 -5.70
N GLU A 35 0.26 -1.01 -6.89
CA GLU A 35 1.01 -1.00 -8.16
C GLU A 35 2.13 0.06 -8.16
N GLN A 36 1.84 1.26 -7.66
CA GLN A 36 2.83 2.32 -7.52
C GLN A 36 3.95 1.97 -6.55
N GLN A 37 3.62 1.32 -5.43
CA GLN A 37 4.62 0.86 -4.47
C GLN A 37 5.55 -0.19 -5.07
N VAL A 38 5.02 -1.15 -5.84
CA VAL A 38 5.83 -2.14 -6.57
C VAL A 38 6.78 -1.43 -7.53
N THR A 39 6.26 -0.51 -8.35
CA THR A 39 7.07 0.26 -9.31
C THR A 39 8.18 1.04 -8.61
N LEU A 40 7.87 1.64 -7.45
CA LEU A 40 8.87 2.37 -6.66
C LEU A 40 9.95 1.45 -6.11
N ILE A 41 9.58 0.27 -5.59
CA ILE A 41 10.54 -0.72 -5.09
C ILE A 41 11.48 -1.18 -6.21
N GLU A 42 10.94 -1.49 -7.39
CA GLU A 42 11.73 -1.88 -8.57
C GLU A 42 12.70 -0.76 -8.97
N ALA A 43 12.22 0.48 -9.08
CA ALA A 43 13.06 1.61 -9.41
C ALA A 43 14.16 1.88 -8.38
N LEU A 44 13.87 1.68 -7.09
CA LEU A 44 14.87 1.82 -6.02
C LEU A 44 15.91 0.69 -6.09
N ALA A 45 15.49 -0.55 -6.30
CA ALA A 45 16.38 -1.70 -6.46
C ALA A 45 17.28 -1.56 -7.69
N ASP A 46 16.75 -1.06 -8.81
CA ASP A 46 17.53 -0.78 -10.03
C ASP A 46 18.47 0.43 -9.86
N SER A 47 18.14 1.36 -8.94
CA SER A 47 18.94 2.54 -8.64
C SER A 47 20.05 2.29 -7.62
N GLU A 48 20.00 1.17 -6.90
CA GLU A 48 21.15 0.67 -6.15
C GLU A 48 22.20 0.23 -7.18
N GLN A 49 23.00 1.21 -7.61
CA GLN A 49 24.29 0.99 -8.25
C GLN A 49 25.03 -0.02 -7.38
N ASP A 50 25.31 -1.21 -7.93
CA ASP A 50 26.14 -2.27 -7.35
C ASP A 50 27.24 -1.63 -6.48
N ASP A 51 27.00 -1.52 -5.17
CA ASP A 51 27.99 -1.00 -4.24
C ASP A 51 28.97 -2.15 -4.12
N GLN A 52 29.88 -2.21 -5.10
CA GLN A 52 30.87 -3.25 -5.35
C GLN A 52 31.41 -3.71 -4.01
N GLU A 53 30.87 -4.82 -3.51
CA GLU A 53 31.21 -5.48 -2.25
C GLU A 53 32.04 -4.57 -1.34
N ALA A 54 31.43 -3.48 -0.85
CA ALA A 54 32.12 -2.61 0.09
C ALA A 54 32.43 -3.49 1.30
N GLU A 55 33.69 -3.87 1.43
CA GLU A 55 34.12 -4.89 2.37
C GLU A 55 33.58 -4.50 3.75
N LEU A 56 32.71 -5.36 4.31
CA LEU A 56 32.02 -5.06 5.55
C LEU A 56 33.06 -5.02 6.67
N THR A 57 33.57 -3.83 6.97
CA THR A 57 34.61 -3.64 7.99
C THR A 57 34.02 -3.47 9.39
N THR A 58 32.73 -3.13 9.47
CA THR A 58 32.08 -2.70 10.71
C THR A 58 30.61 -3.17 10.74
N TYR A 59 30.16 -3.64 11.91
CA TYR A 59 28.75 -3.93 12.20
C TYR A 59 27.92 -2.63 12.28
N MET A 60 26.59 -2.75 12.23
CA MET A 60 25.67 -1.61 12.30
C MET A 60 25.74 -0.82 13.62
N ASP A 61 26.28 -1.41 14.68
CA ASP A 61 26.53 -0.76 15.96
C ASP A 61 27.90 -0.06 16.05
N GLY A 62 28.69 -0.08 14.96
CA GLY A 62 30.02 0.50 14.89
C GLY A 62 31.15 -0.45 15.38
N THR A 63 30.84 -1.66 15.81
CA THR A 63 31.86 -2.64 16.21
C THR A 63 32.61 -3.15 14.97
N PRO A 64 33.95 -3.21 14.94
CA PRO A 64 34.69 -3.75 13.80
C PRO A 64 34.47 -5.26 13.65
N ILE A 65 34.44 -5.75 12.42
CA ILE A 65 34.36 -7.19 12.14
C ILE A 65 35.76 -7.80 12.30
N LEU A 66 35.92 -8.74 13.24
CA LEU A 66 37.18 -9.44 13.43
C LEU A 66 37.48 -10.37 12.24
N GLY A 67 38.57 -10.10 11.53
CA GLY A 67 39.10 -11.00 10.49
C GLY A 67 39.04 -10.45 9.05
N CYS A 68 38.55 -9.24 8.84
CA CYS A 68 38.71 -8.52 7.57
C CYS A 68 40.00 -7.70 7.64
N SER A 69 40.97 -7.97 6.76
CA SER A 69 42.30 -7.34 6.71
C SER A 69 42.74 -7.06 5.28
#